data_AF-A0A2C9T4T6-F1
#
_entry.id   AF-A0A2C9T4T6-F1
#
_cell.length_a   1.000
_cell.length_b   1.000
_cell.length_c   1.000
_cell.angle_alpha   90.00
_cell.angle_beta   90.00
_cell.angle_gamma   90.00
#
_symmetry.space_group_name_H-M   'P 1'
#
loop_
_entity.id
_entity.type
_entity.pdbx_description
1 polymer ?
#
loop_
_entity_poly.entity_id
_entity_poly.type
_entity_poly.pdbx_seq_one_letter_code
_entity_poly.pdbx_strand_id
1 'polypeptide(L)'
;MPMIAGGEARLPGLSRIVGWDTEHLRVAATGWALTAELWEAAFADVQQGTISPGGTVWDGQAAETARERALSDLVLVRGLSDALREAAAIAGRGADQIGSLKSEAVEAVSAARDAGFAVNDDLSVTDLTRRVSRISEARQYAATIAHRADALRAADNDIAAKIKAAAAALSNFHFDESPPEEAAVAPLVSLVGFRPDLPQRINVICIEHAKGMPWEFECLVAYPDGTTDIYNTDVDESGVFP
;
A
#
# COMPACT_ATOMS: atom_id res chain seq x y z
N MET A 1 -7.89 -42.65 10.53
CA MET A 1 -9.20 -41.97 10.63
C MET A 1 -8.92 -40.48 10.78
N PRO A 2 -9.24 -39.62 9.82
CA PRO A 2 -9.04 -38.19 9.99
C PRO A 2 -10.24 -37.59 10.72
N MET A 3 -9.98 -36.95 11.85
CA MET A 3 -10.91 -36.05 12.54
C MET A 3 -11.05 -34.78 11.71
N ILE A 4 -12.25 -34.54 11.18
CA ILE A 4 -12.62 -33.27 10.56
C ILE A 4 -12.89 -32.29 11.70
N ALA A 5 -11.99 -31.32 11.88
CA ALA A 5 -12.19 -30.19 12.79
C ALA A 5 -13.15 -29.18 12.14
N GLY A 6 -14.46 -29.45 12.23
CA GLY A 6 -15.48 -28.42 12.11
C GLY A 6 -15.49 -27.63 13.41
N GLY A 7 -14.71 -26.56 13.48
CA GLY A 7 -14.71 -25.67 14.64
C GLY A 7 -16.03 -24.92 14.73
N GLU A 8 -16.93 -25.33 15.64
CA GLU A 8 -17.94 -24.42 16.16
C GLU A 8 -17.18 -23.22 16.77
N ALA A 9 -17.19 -22.09 16.07
CA ALA A 9 -16.50 -20.88 16.51
C ALA A 9 -17.16 -20.40 17.81
N ARG A 10 -16.52 -20.70 18.93
CA ARG A 10 -16.97 -20.34 20.28
C ARG A 10 -17.24 -18.84 20.36
N LEU A 11 -18.36 -18.46 20.98
CA LEU A 11 -18.70 -17.05 21.23
C LEU A 11 -17.56 -16.34 21.97
N PRO A 12 -17.34 -15.04 21.70
CA PRO A 12 -16.36 -14.27 22.45
C PRO A 12 -16.82 -14.13 23.91
N GLY A 13 -15.90 -14.38 24.85
CA GLY A 13 -16.17 -14.16 26.27
C GLY A 13 -16.32 -12.69 26.62
N LEU A 14 -16.85 -12.41 27.80
CA LEU A 14 -17.15 -11.04 28.26
C LEU A 14 -15.92 -10.13 28.24
N SER A 15 -14.79 -10.61 28.73
CA SER A 15 -13.51 -9.88 28.72
C SER A 15 -13.11 -9.46 27.30
N ARG A 16 -13.30 -10.34 26.32
CA ARG A 16 -13.03 -10.06 24.90
C ARG A 16 -14.01 -9.05 24.31
N ILE A 17 -15.30 -9.14 24.64
CA ILE A 17 -16.31 -8.15 24.19
C ILE A 17 -15.96 -6.76 24.71
N VAL A 18 -15.65 -6.63 26.00
CA VAL A 18 -15.29 -5.34 26.60
C VAL A 18 -13.99 -4.79 26.01
N GLY A 19 -13.01 -5.67 25.78
CA GLY A 19 -11.71 -5.33 25.19
C GLY A 19 -11.71 -5.18 23.67
N TRP A 20 -12.85 -5.33 22.97
CA TRP A 20 -12.88 -5.26 21.50
C TRP A 20 -12.49 -3.86 21.03
N ASP A 21 -11.45 -3.76 20.22
CA ASP A 21 -10.94 -2.49 19.71
C ASP A 21 -11.07 -2.44 18.19
N THR A 22 -11.39 -1.25 17.67
CA THR A 22 -11.57 -0.95 16.24
C THR A 22 -10.59 0.10 15.74
N GLU A 23 -9.70 0.62 16.59
CA GLU A 23 -8.78 1.70 16.22
C GLU A 23 -7.87 1.30 15.06
N HIS A 24 -7.41 0.05 15.06
CA HIS A 24 -6.61 -0.50 13.96
C HIS A 24 -7.31 -0.40 12.59
N LEU A 25 -8.65 -0.54 12.53
CA LEU A 25 -9.42 -0.36 11.29
C LEU A 25 -9.47 1.10 10.84
N ARG A 26 -9.55 2.05 11.78
CA ARG A 26 -9.53 3.49 11.46
C ARG A 26 -8.16 3.95 10.97
N VAL A 27 -7.10 3.48 11.64
CA VAL A 27 -5.72 3.72 11.22
C VAL A 27 -5.48 3.13 9.82
N ALA A 28 -5.91 1.89 9.58
CA ALA A 28 -5.82 1.26 8.27
C ALA A 28 -6.59 2.03 7.19
N ALA A 29 -7.83 2.45 7.47
CA ALA A 29 -8.64 3.22 6.54
C ALA A 29 -7.95 4.53 6.12
N THR A 30 -7.43 5.28 7.10
CA THR A 30 -6.71 6.53 6.83
C THR A 30 -5.44 6.27 6.01
N GLY A 31 -4.67 5.25 6.40
CA GLY A 31 -3.42 4.90 5.72
C GLY A 31 -3.61 4.43 4.27
N TRP A 32 -4.64 3.63 3.99
CA TRP A 32 -4.94 3.17 2.63
C TRP A 32 -5.46 4.28 1.74
N ALA A 33 -6.31 5.18 2.25
CA ALA A 33 -6.78 6.34 1.50
C ALA A 33 -5.62 7.28 1.12
N LEU A 34 -4.72 7.57 2.07
CA LEU A 34 -3.54 8.38 1.81
C LEU A 34 -2.60 7.71 0.80
N THR A 35 -2.37 6.40 0.93
CA THR A 35 -1.54 5.63 -0.01
C THR A 35 -2.09 5.72 -1.43
N ALA A 36 -3.40 5.58 -1.61
CA ALA A 36 -4.06 5.71 -2.91
C ALA A 36 -3.81 7.09 -3.54
N GLU A 37 -3.95 8.16 -2.77
CA GLU A 37 -3.69 9.53 -3.24
C GLU A 37 -2.23 9.74 -3.65
N LEU A 38 -1.30 9.26 -2.83
CA LEU A 38 0.14 9.38 -3.11
C LEU A 38 0.54 8.60 -4.37
N TRP A 39 -0.02 7.41 -4.58
CA TRP A 39 0.27 6.59 -5.75
C TRP A 39 -0.25 7.23 -7.04
N GLU A 40 -1.50 7.69 -7.04
CA GLU A 40 -2.07 8.39 -8.21
C GLU A 40 -1.27 9.66 -8.54
N ALA A 41 -0.91 10.45 -7.53
CA ALA A 41 -0.14 11.68 -7.73
C ALA A 41 1.26 11.39 -8.31
N ALA A 42 1.99 10.45 -7.72
CA ALA A 42 3.33 10.11 -8.19
C ALA A 42 3.36 9.61 -9.64
N PHE A 43 2.41 8.74 -10.02
CA PHE A 43 2.36 8.23 -11.39
C PHE A 43 1.83 9.27 -12.38
N ALA A 44 0.96 10.19 -11.95
CA ALA A 44 0.56 11.33 -12.77
C ALA A 44 1.75 12.27 -13.05
N ASP A 45 2.59 12.52 -12.04
CA ASP A 45 3.81 13.33 -12.19
C ASP A 45 4.80 12.67 -13.16
N VAL A 46 4.99 11.35 -13.09
CA VAL A 46 5.82 10.59 -14.05
C VAL A 46 5.26 10.71 -15.46
N GLN A 47 3.95 10.51 -15.64
CA GLN A 47 3.31 10.60 -16.96
C GLN A 47 3.46 12.02 -17.55
N GLN A 48 3.26 13.04 -16.73
CA GLN A 48 3.39 14.44 -17.15
C GLN A 48 4.85 14.80 -17.47
N GLY A 49 5.80 14.35 -16.64
CA GLY A 49 7.24 14.57 -16.84
C GLY A 49 7.77 13.91 -18.12
N THR A 50 7.13 12.83 -18.56
CA THR A 50 7.49 12.11 -19.81
C THR A 50 7.12 12.91 -21.07
N ILE A 51 6.19 13.87 -21.00
CA ILE A 51 5.77 14.68 -22.15
C ILE A 51 6.90 15.60 -22.62
N SER A 52 7.62 16.23 -21.69
CA SER A 52 8.73 17.16 -21.96
C SER A 52 9.77 17.11 -20.85
N PRO A 53 10.65 16.09 -20.86
CA PRO A 53 11.68 15.94 -19.83
C PRO A 53 12.58 17.18 -19.76
N GLY A 54 12.75 17.73 -18.55
CA GLY A 54 13.54 18.94 -18.32
C GLY A 54 13.04 20.19 -19.07
N GLY A 55 11.78 20.20 -19.53
CA GLY A 55 11.22 21.30 -20.32
C GLY A 55 11.69 21.34 -21.77
N THR A 56 12.37 20.30 -22.25
CA THR A 56 12.82 20.18 -23.64
C THR A 56 11.86 19.34 -24.47
N VAL A 57 11.73 19.68 -25.75
CA VAL A 57 10.93 18.89 -26.69
C VAL A 57 11.66 17.57 -26.93
N TRP A 58 11.03 16.47 -26.52
CA TRP A 58 11.53 15.12 -26.74
C TRP A 58 10.58 14.38 -27.66
N ASP A 59 11.01 14.04 -28.87
CA ASP A 59 10.19 13.44 -29.91
C ASP A 59 10.85 12.19 -30.53
N GLY A 60 10.07 11.44 -31.29
CA GLY A 60 10.48 10.20 -31.95
C GLY A 60 9.96 8.95 -31.24
N GLN A 61 10.32 7.78 -31.80
CA GLN A 61 9.76 6.50 -31.35
C GLN A 61 9.99 6.23 -29.86
N ALA A 62 11.15 6.59 -29.34
CA ALA A 62 11.48 6.40 -27.92
C ALA A 62 10.59 7.26 -27.00
N ALA A 63 10.28 8.49 -27.42
CA ALA A 63 9.39 9.38 -26.67
C ALA A 63 7.95 8.83 -26.66
N GLU A 64 7.46 8.32 -27.79
CA GLU A 64 6.12 7.72 -27.87
C GLU A 64 6.01 6.47 -27.00
N THR A 65 6.96 5.54 -27.12
CA THR A 65 6.99 4.33 -26.28
C THR A 65 7.08 4.65 -24.79
N ALA A 66 7.84 5.68 -24.40
CA ALA A 66 7.90 6.11 -23.00
C ALA A 66 6.56 6.69 -22.52
N ARG A 67 5.89 7.52 -23.34
CA ARG A 67 4.57 8.10 -23.02
C ARG A 67 3.50 7.02 -22.89
N GLU A 68 3.47 6.05 -23.80
CA GLU A 68 2.55 4.92 -23.78
C GLU A 68 2.74 4.08 -22.51
N ARG A 69 3.98 3.76 -22.14
CA ARG A 69 4.30 3.04 -20.91
C ARG A 69 3.87 3.81 -19.67
N ALA A 70 4.23 5.08 -19.56
CA ALA A 70 3.86 5.90 -18.41
C ALA A 70 2.34 6.05 -18.26
N LEU A 71 1.60 6.13 -19.38
CA LEU A 71 0.14 6.14 -19.37
C LEU A 71 -0.43 4.79 -18.93
N SER A 72 0.11 3.67 -19.43
CA SER A 72 -0.30 2.32 -19.04
C SER A 72 -0.10 2.08 -17.55
N ASP A 73 1.06 2.46 -17.02
CA ASP A 73 1.40 2.33 -15.61
C ASP A 73 0.47 3.19 -14.72
N LEU A 74 0.17 4.42 -15.15
CA LEU A 74 -0.79 5.28 -14.45
C LEU A 74 -2.20 4.66 -14.42
N VAL A 75 -2.65 4.04 -15.51
CA VAL A 75 -3.96 3.36 -15.55
C VAL A 75 -3.99 2.16 -14.59
N LEU A 76 -2.93 1.35 -14.57
CA LEU A 76 -2.79 0.24 -13.62
C LEU A 76 -2.85 0.74 -12.17
N VAL A 77 -2.06 1.77 -11.84
CA VAL A 77 -2.00 2.32 -10.49
C VAL A 77 -3.31 2.94 -10.04
N ARG A 78 -4.07 3.58 -10.93
CA ARG A 78 -5.43 4.04 -10.63
C ARG A 78 -6.34 2.89 -10.20
N GLY A 79 -6.29 1.75 -10.89
CA GLY A 79 -7.06 0.56 -10.48
C GLY A 79 -6.66 0.02 -9.10
N LEU A 80 -5.36 0.04 -8.77
CA LEU A 80 -4.88 -0.36 -7.43
C LEU A 80 -5.28 0.66 -6.35
N SER A 81 -5.27 1.95 -6.70
CA SER A 81 -5.66 3.04 -5.81
C SER A 81 -7.15 2.98 -5.50
N ASP A 82 -8.00 2.64 -6.48
CA ASP A 82 -9.42 2.37 -6.28
C ASP A 82 -9.64 1.21 -5.30
N ALA A 83 -8.87 0.12 -5.44
CA ALA A 83 -8.93 -1.02 -4.50
C ALA A 83 -8.55 -0.61 -3.06
N LEU A 84 -7.53 0.24 -2.89
CA LEU A 84 -7.15 0.80 -1.60
C LEU A 84 -8.25 1.70 -1.01
N ARG A 85 -8.89 2.55 -1.82
CA ARG A 85 -10.00 3.40 -1.40
C ARG A 85 -11.22 2.58 -0.98
N GLU A 86 -11.53 1.50 -1.71
CA GLU A 86 -12.60 0.58 -1.35
C GLU A 86 -12.31 -0.12 -0.02
N ALA A 87 -11.10 -0.66 0.16
CA ALA A 87 -10.67 -1.27 1.41
C ALA A 87 -10.74 -0.27 2.57
N ALA A 88 -10.33 0.98 2.36
CA ALA A 88 -10.41 2.05 3.34
C ALA A 88 -11.86 2.34 3.76
N ALA A 89 -12.76 2.46 2.79
CA ALA A 89 -14.16 2.72 3.04
C ALA A 89 -14.84 1.56 3.80
N ILE A 90 -14.49 0.31 3.48
CA ILE A 90 -14.96 -0.88 4.20
C ILE A 90 -14.44 -0.88 5.64
N ALA A 91 -13.15 -0.62 5.86
CA ALA A 91 -12.55 -0.58 7.19
C ALA A 91 -13.16 0.54 8.07
N GLY A 92 -13.35 1.74 7.52
CA GLY A 92 -13.98 2.85 8.22
C GLY A 92 -15.41 2.53 8.66
N ARG A 93 -16.27 2.11 7.73
CA ARG A 93 -17.65 1.70 8.05
C ARG A 93 -17.69 0.49 8.99
N GLY A 94 -16.77 -0.44 8.82
CA GLY A 94 -16.64 -1.62 9.65
C GLY A 94 -16.28 -1.28 11.10
N ALA A 95 -15.39 -0.32 11.31
CA ALA A 95 -15.05 0.17 12.64
C ALA A 95 -16.29 0.73 13.37
N ASP A 96 -17.10 1.53 12.68
CA ASP A 96 -18.31 2.11 13.27
C ASP A 96 -19.36 1.04 13.57
N GLN A 97 -19.56 0.08 12.65
CA GLN A 97 -20.49 -1.05 12.85
C GLN A 97 -20.08 -1.92 14.04
N ILE A 98 -18.81 -2.31 14.13
CA ILE A 98 -18.28 -3.11 15.25
C ILE A 98 -18.39 -2.32 16.56
N GLY A 99 -18.09 -1.03 16.54
CA GLY A 99 -18.25 -0.14 17.70
C GLY A 99 -19.69 -0.08 18.22
N SER A 100 -20.67 0.00 17.33
CA SER A 100 -22.10 -0.05 17.68
C SER A 100 -22.48 -1.40 18.30
N LEU A 101 -22.13 -2.51 17.64
CA LEU A 101 -22.45 -3.86 18.12
C LEU A 101 -21.77 -4.18 19.46
N LYS A 102 -20.54 -3.69 19.67
CA LYS A 102 -19.85 -3.77 20.95
C LYS A 102 -20.65 -3.06 22.04
N SER A 103 -21.10 -1.83 21.76
CA SER A 103 -21.87 -1.03 22.70
C SER A 103 -23.18 -1.72 23.07
N GLU A 104 -23.91 -2.26 22.10
CA GLU A 104 -25.13 -3.04 22.34
C GLU A 104 -24.88 -4.30 23.20
N ALA A 105 -23.79 -5.01 22.97
CA ALA A 105 -23.43 -6.18 23.77
C ALA A 105 -23.08 -5.80 25.22
N VAL A 106 -22.36 -4.70 25.41
CA VAL A 106 -22.01 -4.17 26.74
C VAL A 106 -23.27 -3.66 27.47
N GLU A 107 -24.18 -3.00 26.77
CA GLU A 107 -25.47 -2.55 27.32
C GLU A 107 -26.34 -3.73 27.77
N ALA A 108 -26.40 -4.81 26.99
CA ALA A 108 -27.13 -6.02 27.39
C ALA A 108 -26.55 -6.64 28.67
N VAL A 109 -25.22 -6.60 28.85
CA VAL A 109 -24.55 -7.02 30.08
C VAL A 109 -24.86 -6.08 31.24
N SER A 110 -24.87 -4.76 31.02
CA SER A 110 -25.26 -3.78 32.04
C SER A 110 -26.70 -4.04 32.50
N ALA A 111 -27.64 -4.22 31.57
CA ALA A 111 -29.04 -4.47 31.88
C ALA A 111 -29.23 -5.72 32.78
N ALA A 112 -28.50 -6.80 32.52
CA ALA A 112 -28.52 -7.99 33.37
C ALA A 112 -27.97 -7.69 34.78
N ARG A 113 -26.88 -6.91 34.88
CA ARG A 113 -26.27 -6.51 36.15
C ARG A 113 -27.18 -5.60 36.96
N ASP A 114 -27.83 -4.64 36.30
CA ASP A 114 -28.78 -3.71 36.92
C ASP A 114 -30.03 -4.44 37.43
N ALA A 115 -30.43 -5.52 36.76
CA ALA A 115 -31.45 -6.45 37.25
C ALA A 115 -30.98 -7.37 38.40
N GLY A 116 -29.74 -7.22 38.87
CA GLY A 116 -29.18 -7.96 40.01
C GLY A 116 -28.63 -9.35 39.67
N PHE A 117 -28.33 -9.62 38.39
CA PHE A 117 -27.64 -10.84 37.99
C PHE A 117 -26.13 -10.63 37.87
N ALA A 118 -25.36 -11.68 38.11
CA ALA A 118 -23.95 -11.74 37.75
C ALA A 118 -23.79 -12.31 36.34
N VAL A 119 -22.92 -11.70 35.54
CA VAL A 119 -22.55 -12.17 34.19
C VAL A 119 -21.09 -12.63 34.24
N ASN A 120 -20.86 -13.89 33.93
CA ASN A 120 -19.53 -14.51 33.90
C ASN A 120 -18.85 -14.33 32.54
N ASP A 121 -17.57 -14.68 32.46
CA ASP A 121 -16.80 -14.54 31.21
C ASP A 121 -17.32 -15.42 30.07
N ASP A 122 -17.89 -16.58 30.38
CA ASP A 122 -18.53 -17.48 29.43
C ASP A 122 -19.94 -17.01 28.98
N LEU A 123 -20.32 -15.77 29.34
CA LEU A 123 -21.64 -15.17 29.10
C LEU A 123 -22.79 -15.84 29.86
N SER A 124 -22.48 -16.75 30.80
CA SER A 124 -23.51 -17.31 31.68
C SER A 124 -24.01 -16.25 32.68
N VAL A 125 -25.32 -16.27 32.93
CA VAL A 125 -25.99 -15.33 33.83
C VAL A 125 -26.49 -16.08 35.06
N THR A 126 -26.06 -15.62 36.24
CA THR A 126 -26.36 -16.25 37.52
C THR A 126 -27.10 -15.28 38.45
N ASP A 127 -28.18 -15.75 39.09
CA ASP A 127 -28.86 -14.99 40.14
C ASP A 127 -28.08 -15.07 41.46
N LEU A 128 -27.59 -13.93 41.93
CA LEU A 128 -26.87 -13.82 43.20
C LEU A 128 -27.77 -14.12 44.41
N THR A 129 -29.08 -13.95 44.26
CA THR A 129 -30.06 -14.24 45.32
C THR A 129 -30.48 -15.72 45.36
N ARG A 130 -30.02 -16.53 44.40
CA ARG A 130 -30.29 -17.97 44.26
C ARG A 130 -31.78 -18.34 44.27
N ARG A 131 -32.66 -17.48 43.74
CA ARG A 131 -34.10 -17.74 43.69
C ARG A 131 -34.46 -18.57 42.46
N VAL A 132 -35.10 -19.72 42.68
CA VAL A 132 -35.57 -20.60 41.60
C VAL A 132 -36.55 -19.89 40.66
N SER A 133 -37.34 -18.94 41.17
CA SER A 133 -38.30 -18.16 40.38
C SER A 133 -37.67 -17.26 39.31
N ARG A 134 -36.35 -16.98 39.40
CA ARG A 134 -35.63 -16.08 38.48
C ARG A 134 -34.80 -16.81 37.43
N ILE A 135 -34.85 -18.13 37.39
CA ILE A 135 -34.06 -18.93 36.43
C ILE A 135 -34.47 -18.63 34.99
N SER A 136 -35.76 -18.45 34.71
CA SER A 136 -36.25 -18.10 33.36
C SER A 136 -35.75 -16.72 32.91
N GLU A 137 -35.78 -15.74 33.79
CA GLU A 137 -35.29 -14.38 33.57
C GLU A 137 -33.77 -14.38 33.30
N ALA A 138 -32.98 -15.08 34.13
CA ALA A 138 -31.54 -15.23 33.91
C ALA A 138 -31.22 -15.85 32.54
N ARG A 139 -31.99 -16.87 32.12
CA ARG A 139 -31.83 -17.50 30.80
C ARG A 139 -32.15 -16.53 29.65
N GLN A 140 -33.13 -15.65 29.81
CA GLN A 140 -33.46 -14.64 28.80
C GLN A 140 -32.32 -13.61 28.64
N TYR A 141 -31.75 -13.14 29.75
CA TYR A 141 -30.56 -12.27 29.71
C TYR A 141 -29.37 -12.98 29.06
N ALA A 142 -29.09 -14.23 29.44
CA ALA A 142 -28.01 -15.02 28.84
C ALA A 142 -28.19 -15.18 27.33
N ALA A 143 -29.40 -15.51 26.86
CA ALA A 143 -29.70 -15.64 25.44
C ALA A 143 -29.53 -14.32 24.69
N THR A 144 -29.94 -13.20 25.29
CA THR A 144 -29.81 -11.86 24.69
C THR A 144 -28.34 -11.47 24.56
N ILE A 145 -27.54 -11.64 25.62
CA ILE A 145 -26.09 -11.36 25.62
C ILE A 145 -25.39 -12.23 24.58
N ALA A 146 -25.68 -13.53 24.55
CA ALA A 146 -25.11 -14.46 23.58
C ALA A 146 -25.44 -14.04 22.13
N HIS A 147 -26.67 -13.61 21.86
CA HIS A 147 -27.06 -13.14 20.54
C HIS A 147 -26.30 -11.89 20.10
N ARG A 148 -26.12 -10.91 21.00
CA ARG A 148 -25.34 -9.69 20.71
C ARG A 148 -23.85 -9.98 20.53
N ALA A 149 -23.30 -10.88 21.34
CA ALA A 149 -21.93 -11.36 21.20
C ALA A 149 -21.70 -12.06 19.85
N ASP A 150 -22.68 -12.83 19.38
CA ASP A 150 -22.63 -13.49 18.09
C ASP A 150 -22.68 -12.50 16.93
N ALA A 151 -23.58 -11.51 17.00
CA ALA A 151 -23.68 -10.45 16.00
C ALA A 151 -22.37 -9.66 15.87
N LEU A 152 -21.74 -9.31 17.00
CA LEU A 152 -20.42 -8.66 17.02
C LEU A 152 -19.35 -9.51 16.32
N ARG A 153 -19.23 -10.78 16.69
CA ARG A 153 -18.29 -11.73 16.08
C ARG A 153 -18.53 -11.92 14.59
N ALA A 154 -19.80 -12.04 14.19
CA ALA A 154 -20.19 -12.24 12.80
C ALA A 154 -19.83 -11.02 11.94
N ALA A 155 -20.10 -9.81 12.44
CA ALA A 155 -19.74 -8.57 11.76
C ALA A 155 -18.23 -8.43 11.59
N ASP A 156 -17.44 -8.70 12.64
CA ASP A 156 -15.98 -8.66 12.58
C ASP A 156 -15.41 -9.58 11.49
N ASN A 157 -15.88 -10.84 11.46
CA ASN A 157 -15.46 -11.81 10.44
C ASN A 157 -15.87 -11.38 9.02
N ASP A 158 -17.08 -10.86 8.84
CA ASP A 158 -17.58 -10.39 7.55
C ASP A 158 -16.78 -9.18 7.05
N ILE A 159 -16.49 -8.21 7.92
CA ILE A 159 -15.68 -7.04 7.60
C ILE A 159 -14.25 -7.47 7.22
N ALA A 160 -13.64 -8.39 7.97
CA ALA A 160 -12.32 -8.91 7.64
C ALA A 160 -12.29 -9.60 6.27
N ALA A 161 -13.33 -10.38 5.94
CA ALA A 161 -13.47 -11.02 4.64
C ALA A 161 -13.63 -10.00 3.50
N LYS A 162 -14.44 -8.95 3.70
CA LYS A 162 -14.65 -7.87 2.73
C LYS A 162 -13.37 -7.06 2.48
N ILE A 163 -12.63 -6.71 3.53
CA ILE A 163 -11.32 -6.04 3.41
C ILE A 163 -10.36 -6.91 2.60
N LYS A 164 -10.26 -8.21 2.92
CA LYS A 164 -9.40 -9.15 2.20
C LYS A 164 -9.77 -9.24 0.71
N ALA A 165 -11.07 -9.25 0.40
CA ALA A 165 -11.54 -9.27 -0.98
C ALA A 165 -11.19 -7.98 -1.73
N ALA A 166 -11.43 -6.81 -1.14
CA ALA A 166 -11.09 -5.52 -1.74
C ALA A 166 -9.58 -5.37 -1.98
N ALA A 167 -8.75 -5.86 -1.06
CA ALA A 167 -7.30 -5.80 -1.17
C ALA A 167 -6.69 -6.87 -2.11
N ALA A 168 -7.49 -7.76 -2.70
CA ALA A 168 -6.97 -8.89 -3.49
C ALA A 168 -6.18 -8.45 -4.73
N ALA A 169 -6.57 -7.33 -5.36
CA ALA A 169 -5.88 -6.78 -6.52
C ALA A 169 -4.42 -6.40 -6.22
N LEU A 170 -4.12 -6.02 -4.98
CA LEU A 170 -2.78 -5.60 -4.54
C LEU A 170 -1.79 -6.76 -4.47
N SER A 171 -2.24 -8.02 -4.43
CA SER A 171 -1.36 -9.19 -4.28
C SER A 171 -0.84 -9.76 -5.60
N ASN A 172 -1.48 -9.43 -6.73
CA ASN A 172 -1.24 -10.10 -8.01
C ASN A 172 -0.86 -9.15 -9.16
N PHE A 173 -0.60 -7.88 -8.87
CA PHE A 173 -0.22 -6.92 -9.91
C PHE A 173 1.28 -6.98 -10.19
N HIS A 174 1.64 -6.68 -11.43
CA HIS A 174 3.00 -6.45 -11.88
C HIS A 174 2.96 -5.37 -12.95
N PHE A 175 4.06 -4.64 -13.09
CA PHE A 175 4.29 -3.80 -14.25
C PHE A 175 4.88 -4.66 -15.36
N ASP A 176 4.34 -4.56 -16.56
CA ASP A 176 4.88 -5.25 -17.72
C ASP A 176 6.15 -4.53 -18.18
N GLU A 177 7.29 -4.98 -17.65
CA GLU A 177 8.59 -4.60 -18.20
C GLU A 177 8.82 -5.41 -19.48
N SER A 178 8.14 -5.02 -20.56
CA SER A 178 8.55 -5.46 -21.88
C SER A 178 9.93 -4.84 -22.14
N PRO A 179 11.00 -5.64 -22.35
CA PRO A 179 12.19 -5.11 -23.00
C PRO A 179 11.69 -4.41 -24.26
N PRO A 180 12.23 -3.24 -24.65
CA PRO A 180 11.96 -2.76 -25.99
C PRO A 180 12.24 -3.94 -26.91
N GLU A 181 11.19 -4.41 -27.62
CA GLU A 181 11.37 -5.30 -28.75
C GLU A 181 12.54 -4.71 -29.52
N GLU A 182 13.52 -5.54 -29.84
CA GLU A 182 14.77 -5.18 -30.49
C GLU A 182 14.47 -4.62 -31.89
N ALA A 183 13.79 -3.48 -31.93
CA ALA A 183 13.66 -2.56 -33.02
C ALA A 183 15.05 -2.02 -33.16
N ALA A 184 15.87 -2.79 -33.89
CA ALA A 184 17.21 -2.51 -34.34
C ALA A 184 17.66 -1.14 -33.85
N VAL A 185 18.24 -1.11 -32.65
CA VAL A 185 18.90 0.10 -32.15
C VAL A 185 20.13 0.23 -33.04
N ALA A 186 19.94 0.76 -34.25
CA ALA A 186 21.00 1.47 -34.94
C ALA A 186 21.46 2.50 -33.90
N PRO A 187 22.71 2.42 -33.43
CA PRO A 187 23.09 3.16 -32.24
C PRO A 187 22.89 4.65 -32.52
N LEU A 188 22.17 5.36 -31.65
CA LEU A 188 22.13 6.83 -31.61
C LEU A 188 23.49 7.45 -31.18
N VAL A 189 24.57 6.75 -31.50
CA VAL A 189 25.98 7.11 -31.32
C VAL A 189 26.41 8.21 -32.33
N SER A 190 25.50 8.67 -33.19
CA SER A 190 25.79 9.72 -34.18
C SER A 190 25.52 11.15 -33.71
N LEU A 191 24.92 11.36 -32.52
CA LEU A 191 24.60 12.72 -32.02
C LEU A 191 25.58 13.28 -30.98
N VAL A 192 26.57 12.48 -30.53
CA VAL A 192 27.72 12.99 -29.76
C VAL A 192 28.99 12.34 -30.31
N GLY A 193 29.49 12.87 -31.43
CA GLY A 193 30.91 12.79 -31.82
C GLY A 193 31.62 11.43 -31.87
N PHE A 194 30.94 10.29 -31.77
CA PHE A 194 31.61 9.00 -31.73
C PHE A 194 31.96 8.58 -33.16
N ARG A 195 33.25 8.73 -33.46
CA ARG A 195 33.91 8.21 -34.64
C ARG A 195 34.45 6.82 -34.28
N PRO A 196 33.84 5.72 -34.75
CA PRO A 196 34.25 4.35 -34.40
C PRO A 196 35.62 3.93 -34.99
N ASP A 197 36.33 4.85 -35.62
CA ASP A 197 37.65 4.71 -36.22
C ASP A 197 38.78 5.39 -35.42
N LEU A 198 38.52 5.88 -34.20
CA LEU A 198 39.58 6.44 -33.37
C LEU A 198 40.50 5.34 -32.82
N PRO A 199 41.84 5.50 -32.92
CA PRO A 199 42.80 4.60 -32.28
C PRO A 199 42.55 4.55 -30.76
N GLN A 200 43.12 3.56 -30.06
CA GLN A 200 43.09 3.46 -28.59
C GLN A 200 43.51 4.78 -27.95
N ARG A 201 42.54 5.63 -27.61
CA ARG A 201 42.74 7.00 -27.15
C ARG A 201 41.72 7.31 -26.08
N ILE A 202 42.18 7.99 -25.04
CA ILE A 202 41.34 8.44 -23.94
C ILE A 202 40.67 9.75 -24.37
N ASN A 203 39.36 9.85 -24.20
CA ASN A 203 38.62 11.08 -24.45
C ASN A 203 38.20 11.69 -23.12
N VAL A 204 38.57 12.94 -22.88
CA VAL A 204 38.17 13.70 -21.69
C VAL A 204 37.23 14.79 -22.12
N ILE A 205 36.10 14.91 -21.43
CA ILE A 205 35.10 15.96 -21.64
C ILE A 205 34.84 16.62 -20.30
N CYS A 206 35.13 17.91 -20.20
CA CYS A 206 34.89 18.71 -19.01
C CYS A 206 33.68 19.62 -19.19
N ILE A 207 32.87 19.74 -18.14
CA ILE A 207 31.75 20.67 -18.06
C ILE A 207 32.00 21.70 -16.96
N GLU A 208 31.81 22.98 -17.27
CA GLU A 208 31.97 24.08 -16.31
C GLU A 208 30.80 24.07 -15.31
N HIS A 209 31.11 24.19 -14.02
CA HIS A 209 30.12 24.31 -12.96
C HIS A 209 29.62 25.74 -12.77
N ALA A 210 28.45 25.88 -12.13
CA ALA A 210 27.95 27.17 -11.69
C ALA A 210 28.89 27.83 -10.65
N LYS A 211 29.04 29.17 -10.73
CA LYS A 211 29.89 29.97 -9.82
C LYS A 211 29.59 29.66 -8.34
N GLY A 212 30.64 29.30 -7.59
CA GLY A 212 30.58 29.06 -6.14
C GLY A 212 30.85 27.62 -5.70
N MET A 213 31.11 26.72 -6.64
CA MET A 213 31.60 25.36 -6.38
C MET A 213 33.11 25.37 -6.03
N PRO A 214 33.63 24.33 -5.34
CA PRO A 214 35.04 24.29 -4.93
C PRO A 214 36.01 24.01 -6.08
N TRP A 215 35.50 23.63 -7.25
CA TRP A 215 36.22 23.36 -8.50
C TRP A 215 35.43 23.93 -9.67
N GLU A 216 36.14 24.32 -10.73
CA GLU A 216 35.56 24.99 -11.90
C GLU A 216 34.96 23.99 -12.91
N PHE A 217 35.52 22.78 -13.02
CA PHE A 217 35.10 21.76 -14.00
C PHE A 217 34.88 20.37 -13.36
N GLU A 218 33.89 19.65 -13.86
CA GLU A 218 33.74 18.20 -13.70
C GLU A 218 34.04 17.53 -15.03
N CYS A 219 34.99 16.60 -15.05
CA CYS A 219 35.49 15.94 -16.24
C CYS A 219 35.12 14.46 -16.24
N LEU A 220 34.57 13.99 -17.36
CA LEU A 220 34.33 12.58 -17.66
C LEU A 220 35.46 12.07 -18.56
N VAL A 221 36.09 10.98 -18.13
CA VAL A 221 37.06 10.21 -18.91
C VAL A 221 36.34 9.04 -19.54
N ALA A 222 36.45 8.91 -20.86
CA ALA A 222 36.02 7.73 -21.61
C ALA A 222 37.24 6.95 -22.08
N TYR A 223 37.36 5.70 -21.61
CA TYR A 223 38.43 4.80 -21.95
C TYR A 223 38.11 3.98 -23.21
N PRO A 224 39.13 3.48 -23.95
CA PRO A 224 38.93 2.66 -25.14
C PRO A 224 38.19 1.34 -24.89
N ASP A 225 38.17 0.84 -23.65
CA ASP A 225 37.48 -0.38 -23.24
C ASP A 225 36.00 -0.18 -22.90
N GLY A 226 35.50 1.06 -23.05
CA GLY A 226 34.12 1.43 -22.78
C GLY A 226 33.84 1.77 -21.31
N THR A 227 34.84 1.76 -20.44
CA THR A 227 34.70 2.24 -19.06
C THR A 227 34.79 3.75 -18.98
N THR A 228 34.24 4.32 -17.90
CA THR A 228 34.26 5.77 -17.66
C THR A 228 34.56 6.11 -16.22
N ASP A 229 35.33 7.16 -16.00
CA ASP A 229 35.59 7.75 -14.68
C ASP A 229 35.23 9.24 -14.67
N ILE A 230 34.92 9.79 -13.49
CA ILE A 230 34.60 11.21 -13.30
C ILE A 230 35.53 11.81 -12.24
N TYR A 231 36.08 12.99 -12.52
CA TYR A 231 36.92 13.73 -11.58
C TYR A 231 36.72 15.25 -11.70
N ASN A 232 37.15 15.98 -10.67
CA ASN A 232 37.00 17.43 -10.59
C ASN A 232 38.36 18.12 -10.77
N THR A 233 38.38 19.24 -11.48
CA THR A 233 39.60 20.02 -11.76
C THR A 233 39.27 21.51 -11.92
N ASP A 234 40.28 22.37 -11.75
CA ASP A 234 40.17 23.82 -11.92
C ASP A 234 40.54 24.28 -13.35
N VAL A 235 40.86 23.34 -14.24
CA VAL A 235 41.27 23.63 -15.63
C VAL A 235 40.50 22.76 -16.61
N ASP A 236 40.16 23.31 -17.77
CA ASP A 236 39.55 22.52 -18.84
C ASP A 236 40.58 21.58 -19.47
N GLU A 237 40.44 20.29 -19.18
CA GLU A 237 41.28 19.20 -19.69
C GLU A 237 40.63 18.48 -20.88
N SER A 238 39.59 19.06 -21.48
CA SER A 238 38.88 18.45 -22.60
C SER A 238 39.82 18.18 -23.78
N GLY A 239 39.84 16.93 -24.26
CA GLY A 239 40.75 16.56 -25.32
C GLY A 239 40.80 15.07 -25.61
N VAL A 240 41.51 14.72 -26.68
CA VAL A 240 41.75 13.33 -27.09
C VAL A 240 43.22 13.00 -26.88
N PHE A 241 43.49 12.13 -25.93
CA PHE A 241 44.83 11.73 -25.50
C PHE A 241 45.21 10.37 -26.08
N PRO A 242 46.49 10.14 -26.39
CA PRO A 242 46.98 8.83 -26.79
C PRO A 242 46.77 7.76 -25.71
#